data_AF-A0A1Q7I4M5-F1
#
_entry.id   AF-A0A1Q7I4M5-F1
#
_cell.length_a   1.000
_cell.length_b   1.000
_cell.length_c   1.000
_cell.angle_alpha   90.00
_cell.angle_beta   90.00
_cell.angle_gamma   90.00
#
_symmetry.space_group_name_H-M   'P 1'
#
loop_
_entity.id
_entity.type
_entity.pdbx_description
1 polymer ?
#
loop_
_entity_poly.entity_id
_entity_poly.type
_entity_poly.pdbx_seq_one_letter_code
_entity_poly.pdbx_strand_id
1 'polypeptide(L)'
;MDFGVVIFPTEYTIRPDEIARALEERGFESVWFPEHTHIPASRRSPWPGGAALPKEYWHSYDPFVALTAAATVTTKLRLGTGICLVVERDPIVTAKEVATLDRISNGRVLFGIGGGWNAEEMENHGTDFKKRWRVLRERVLAMKEIWTKEEAEFHGEFVRFDKIWSHPKPVQKPHPPVIMGG
;
A
#
# COMPACT_ATOMS: atom_id res chain seq x y z
N MET A 1 -17.45 -12.47 -13.13
CA MET A 1 -17.31 -12.15 -11.70
C MET A 1 -15.84 -12.29 -11.41
N ASP A 2 -15.22 -11.23 -10.92
CA ASP A 2 -13.77 -11.18 -10.70
C ASP A 2 -13.48 -11.55 -9.24
N PHE A 3 -12.42 -12.33 -9.02
CA PHE A 3 -12.03 -12.83 -7.70
C PHE A 3 -10.58 -12.45 -7.41
N GLY A 4 -10.35 -11.81 -6.27
CA GLY A 4 -9.03 -11.49 -5.73
C GLY A 4 -8.69 -12.34 -4.51
N VAL A 5 -7.40 -12.51 -4.23
CA VAL A 5 -6.92 -13.23 -3.04
C VAL A 5 -6.11 -12.31 -2.14
N VAL A 6 -6.47 -12.25 -0.87
CA VAL A 6 -5.70 -11.56 0.17
C VAL A 6 -4.90 -12.60 0.93
N ILE A 7 -3.60 -12.35 1.13
CA ILE A 7 -2.73 -13.19 1.95
C ILE A 7 -1.64 -12.31 2.56
N PHE A 8 -1.29 -12.57 3.83
CA PHE A 8 -0.10 -11.99 4.43
C PHE A 8 1.14 -12.72 3.89
N PRO A 9 2.02 -12.06 3.11
CA PRO A 9 3.29 -12.66 2.75
C PRO A 9 4.21 -12.65 3.98
N THR A 10 4.70 -13.82 4.38
CA THR A 10 5.61 -14.04 5.52
C THR A 10 6.66 -15.10 5.15
N GLU A 11 7.64 -15.34 6.01
CA GLU A 11 8.65 -16.38 5.83
C GLU A 11 8.15 -17.83 5.93
N TYR A 12 6.92 -18.03 6.42
CA TYR A 12 6.29 -19.35 6.56
C TYR A 12 5.03 -19.53 5.71
N THR A 13 4.70 -18.56 4.87
CA THR A 13 3.65 -18.68 3.85
C THR A 13 4.27 -18.94 2.47
N ILE A 14 3.45 -19.31 1.50
CA ILE A 14 3.86 -19.35 0.09
C ILE A 14 4.50 -18.02 -0.33
N ARG A 15 5.62 -18.10 -1.07
CA ARG A 15 6.36 -16.91 -1.47
C ARG A 15 5.53 -16.02 -2.42
N PRO A 16 5.72 -14.68 -2.39
CA PRO A 16 4.97 -13.75 -3.24
C PRO A 16 5.01 -14.08 -4.74
N ASP A 17 6.17 -14.49 -5.25
CA ASP A 17 6.35 -14.88 -6.65
C ASP A 17 5.62 -16.19 -7.00
N GLU A 18 5.65 -17.18 -6.11
CA GLU A 18 4.98 -18.46 -6.32
C GLU A 18 3.46 -18.34 -6.29
N ILE A 19 2.91 -17.62 -5.29
CA ILE A 19 1.46 -17.43 -5.19
C ILE A 19 0.93 -16.59 -6.36
N ALA A 20 1.65 -15.56 -6.78
CA ALA A 20 1.23 -14.73 -7.91
C ALA A 20 1.13 -15.55 -9.20
N ARG A 21 2.13 -16.39 -9.49
CA ARG A 21 2.08 -17.30 -10.64
C ARG A 21 0.89 -18.26 -10.53
N ALA A 22 0.70 -18.87 -9.37
CA ALA A 22 -0.39 -19.81 -9.15
C ALA A 22 -1.78 -19.17 -9.32
N LEU A 23 -1.96 -17.92 -8.85
CA LEU A 23 -3.20 -17.17 -8.99
C LEU A 23 -3.48 -16.79 -10.44
N GLU A 24 -2.47 -16.31 -11.18
CA GLU A 24 -2.61 -15.99 -12.61
C GLU A 24 -2.99 -17.22 -13.45
N GLU A 25 -2.31 -18.35 -13.23
CA GLU A 25 -2.61 -19.62 -13.92
C GLU A 25 -4.03 -20.13 -13.68
N ARG A 26 -4.65 -19.74 -12.56
CA ARG A 26 -6.00 -20.14 -12.17
C ARG A 26 -7.06 -19.10 -12.50
N GLY A 27 -6.67 -18.01 -13.16
CA GLY A 27 -7.59 -16.97 -13.62
C GLY A 27 -8.13 -16.06 -12.51
N PHE A 28 -7.44 -15.93 -11.38
CA PHE A 28 -7.74 -14.89 -10.40
C PHE A 28 -7.41 -13.51 -10.98
N GLU A 29 -8.19 -12.50 -10.60
CA GLU A 29 -8.03 -11.14 -11.10
C GLU A 29 -6.89 -10.41 -10.37
N SER A 30 -6.75 -10.62 -9.05
CA SER A 30 -5.78 -9.89 -8.24
C SER A 30 -5.22 -10.69 -7.06
N VAL A 31 -4.03 -10.26 -6.62
CA VAL A 31 -3.46 -10.61 -5.32
C VAL A 31 -3.32 -9.35 -4.47
N TRP A 32 -3.55 -9.46 -3.17
CA TRP A 32 -3.52 -8.35 -2.23
C TRP A 32 -2.62 -8.67 -1.04
N PHE A 33 -1.59 -7.88 -0.84
CA PHE A 33 -0.67 -8.02 0.29
C PHE A 33 -0.92 -6.93 1.33
N PRO A 34 -1.34 -7.29 2.56
CA PRO A 34 -1.49 -6.36 3.67
C PRO A 34 -0.15 -5.76 4.11
N GLU A 35 -0.23 -4.62 4.81
CA GLU A 35 0.90 -3.94 5.39
C GLU A 35 0.78 -3.85 6.91
N HIS A 36 1.89 -4.15 7.58
CA HIS A 36 2.23 -3.66 8.90
C HIS A 36 3.74 -3.46 8.94
N THR A 37 4.18 -2.24 9.20
CA THR A 37 5.63 -1.93 9.25
C THR A 37 6.28 -2.60 10.46
N HIS A 38 5.54 -2.62 11.56
CA HIS A 38 5.86 -3.27 12.82
C HIS A 38 4.57 -3.33 13.64
N ILE A 39 4.46 -4.30 14.54
CA ILE A 39 3.39 -4.29 15.53
C ILE A 39 3.99 -3.94 16.90
N PRO A 40 3.54 -2.85 17.55
CA PRO A 40 3.92 -2.55 18.93
C PRO A 40 3.58 -3.68 19.88
N ALA A 41 4.44 -3.97 20.86
CA ALA A 41 4.15 -4.99 21.88
C ALA A 41 2.95 -4.63 22.78
N SER A 42 2.66 -3.33 22.91
CA SER A 42 1.46 -2.79 23.57
C SER A 42 0.16 -3.26 22.89
N ARG A 43 -0.91 -3.34 23.69
CA ARG A 43 -2.27 -3.70 23.26
C ARG A 43 -3.31 -2.69 23.74
N ARG A 44 -2.93 -1.41 23.87
CA ARG A 44 -3.85 -0.31 24.21
C ARG A 44 -4.92 -0.18 23.12
N SER A 45 -4.54 -0.32 21.85
CA SER A 45 -5.48 -0.66 20.78
C SER A 45 -5.64 -2.18 20.70
N PRO A 46 -6.84 -2.74 20.99
CA PRO A 46 -7.10 -4.17 20.80
C PRO A 46 -7.31 -4.51 19.31
N TRP A 47 -6.88 -5.70 18.88
CA TRP A 47 -7.07 -6.15 17.52
C TRP A 47 -8.57 -6.33 17.21
N PRO A 48 -9.10 -5.77 16.11
CA PRO A 48 -10.52 -5.85 15.79
C PRO A 48 -11.01 -7.26 15.47
N GLY A 49 -10.11 -8.19 15.08
CA GLY A 49 -10.48 -9.54 14.67
C GLY A 49 -10.64 -10.56 15.81
N GLY A 50 -10.40 -10.17 17.07
CA GLY A 50 -10.56 -11.06 18.22
C GLY A 50 -9.53 -10.86 19.32
N ALA A 51 -9.47 -11.83 20.24
CA ALA A 51 -8.68 -11.72 21.47
C ALA A 51 -7.15 -11.86 21.25
N ALA A 52 -6.73 -12.66 20.27
CA ALA A 52 -5.33 -12.94 19.99
C ALA A 52 -4.95 -12.39 18.62
N LEU A 53 -3.95 -11.52 18.58
CA LEU A 53 -3.41 -11.01 17.33
C LEU A 53 -2.69 -12.15 16.57
N PRO A 54 -3.04 -12.44 15.31
CA PRO A 54 -2.33 -13.43 14.51
C PRO A 54 -0.88 -13.01 14.25
N LYS A 55 0.03 -13.98 14.26
CA LYS A 55 1.48 -13.72 14.10
C LYS A 55 1.85 -13.11 12.77
N GLU A 56 1.05 -13.33 11.74
CA GLU A 56 1.26 -12.81 10.40
C GLU A 56 1.32 -11.28 10.37
N TYR A 57 0.67 -10.60 11.33
CA TYR A 57 0.65 -9.14 11.43
C TYR A 57 2.03 -8.52 11.71
N TRP A 58 2.95 -9.23 12.38
CA TRP A 58 4.30 -8.69 12.67
C TRP A 58 5.42 -9.45 11.96
N HIS A 59 5.05 -10.44 11.14
CA HIS A 59 5.95 -11.18 10.25
C HIS A 59 5.70 -10.83 8.77
N SER A 60 4.76 -9.92 8.48
CA SER A 60 4.43 -9.55 7.12
C SER A 60 5.60 -8.85 6.44
N TYR A 61 5.87 -9.22 5.19
CA TYR A 61 6.82 -8.52 4.36
C TYR A 61 6.31 -7.12 4.00
N ASP A 62 7.24 -6.23 3.62
CA ASP A 62 6.86 -4.98 2.98
C ASP A 62 6.06 -5.29 1.70
N PRO A 63 4.86 -4.67 1.53
CA PRO A 63 3.97 -5.01 0.44
C PRO A 63 4.53 -4.59 -0.92
N PHE A 64 5.29 -3.49 -1.02
CA PHE A 64 5.85 -3.04 -2.30
C PHE A 64 6.98 -3.95 -2.78
N VAL A 65 7.82 -4.44 -1.86
CA VAL A 65 8.84 -5.44 -2.17
C VAL A 65 8.19 -6.76 -2.60
N ALA A 66 7.20 -7.25 -1.84
CA ALA A 66 6.49 -8.48 -2.17
C ALA A 66 5.72 -8.39 -3.51
N LEU A 67 5.01 -7.27 -3.75
CA LEU A 67 4.29 -7.04 -5.01
C LEU A 67 5.23 -6.87 -6.19
N THR A 68 6.44 -6.34 -5.99
CA THR A 68 7.45 -6.28 -7.07
C THR A 68 7.86 -7.69 -7.50
N ALA A 69 8.08 -8.60 -6.55
CA ALA A 69 8.35 -10.01 -6.87
C ALA A 69 7.19 -10.63 -7.67
N ALA A 70 5.94 -10.43 -7.21
CA ALA A 70 4.74 -10.86 -7.93
C ALA A 70 4.65 -10.24 -9.34
N ALA A 71 4.97 -8.96 -9.49
CA ALA A 71 4.92 -8.24 -10.77
C ALA A 71 5.83 -8.88 -11.82
N THR A 72 7.04 -9.27 -11.43
CA THR A 72 8.05 -9.79 -12.37
C THR A 72 7.75 -11.18 -12.92
N VAL A 73 6.86 -11.93 -12.28
CA VAL A 73 6.52 -13.31 -12.65
C VAL A 73 5.12 -13.49 -13.23
N THR A 74 4.37 -12.39 -13.35
CA THR A 74 2.99 -12.36 -13.87
C THR A 74 2.85 -11.31 -14.96
N THR A 75 1.83 -11.46 -15.82
CA THR A 75 1.62 -10.58 -16.98
C THR A 75 0.26 -9.89 -17.01
N LYS A 76 -0.71 -10.43 -16.27
CA LYS A 76 -2.12 -10.00 -16.24
C LYS A 76 -2.65 -9.79 -14.82
N LEU A 77 -2.17 -10.57 -13.84
CA LEU A 77 -2.61 -10.51 -12.44
C LEU A 77 -2.47 -9.10 -11.88
N ARG A 78 -3.54 -8.57 -11.28
CA ARG A 78 -3.51 -7.24 -10.67
C ARG A 78 -2.90 -7.29 -9.28
N LEU A 79 -2.17 -6.23 -8.92
CA LEU A 79 -1.25 -6.19 -7.80
C LEU A 79 -1.73 -5.19 -6.76
N GLY A 80 -2.31 -5.70 -5.69
CA GLY A 80 -3.02 -4.93 -4.67
C GLY A 80 -2.24 -4.75 -3.38
N THR A 81 -2.24 -3.54 -2.83
CA THR A 81 -1.96 -3.32 -1.41
C THR A 81 -3.26 -3.51 -0.62
N GLY A 82 -3.29 -4.44 0.34
CA GLY A 82 -4.53 -4.88 1.01
C GLY A 82 -4.48 -4.80 2.54
N ILE A 83 -4.12 -3.68 3.16
CA ILE A 83 -4.08 -2.30 2.65
C ILE A 83 -2.68 -1.70 2.83
N CYS A 84 -2.39 -0.58 2.14
CA CYS A 84 -1.29 0.31 2.51
C CYS A 84 -1.74 1.29 3.60
N LEU A 85 -0.98 1.35 4.69
CA LEU A 85 -1.12 2.25 5.82
C LEU A 85 -0.46 3.60 5.48
N VAL A 86 -1.06 4.34 4.54
CA VAL A 86 -0.53 5.64 4.03
C VAL A 86 -0.22 6.64 5.15
N VAL A 87 -0.93 6.55 6.27
CA VAL A 87 -0.75 7.40 7.47
C VAL A 87 0.60 7.15 8.17
N GLU A 88 1.26 6.04 7.87
CA GLU A 88 2.55 5.64 8.44
C GLU A 88 3.71 5.84 7.46
N ARG A 89 3.44 6.33 6.24
CA ARG A 89 4.46 6.47 5.18
C ARG A 89 4.68 7.91 4.73
N ASP A 90 5.91 8.22 4.33
CA ASP A 90 6.20 9.49 3.64
C ASP A 90 5.48 9.53 2.28
N PRO A 91 4.72 10.59 1.97
CA PRO A 91 3.92 10.64 0.75
C PRO A 91 4.74 10.75 -0.54
N ILE A 92 5.93 11.38 -0.51
CA ILE A 92 6.77 11.53 -1.71
C ILE A 92 7.42 10.18 -2.04
N VAL A 93 7.97 9.50 -1.03
CA VAL A 93 8.53 8.14 -1.18
C VAL A 93 7.45 7.16 -1.64
N THR A 94 6.28 7.17 -1.00
CA THR A 94 5.18 6.27 -1.37
C THR A 94 4.68 6.54 -2.80
N ALA A 95 4.60 7.80 -3.22
CA ALA A 95 4.26 8.13 -4.60
C ALA A 95 5.26 7.53 -5.59
N LYS A 96 6.56 7.61 -5.29
CA LYS A 96 7.64 7.03 -6.11
C LYS A 96 7.53 5.51 -6.18
N GLU A 97 7.28 4.84 -5.07
CA GLU A 97 7.15 3.37 -5.00
C GLU A 97 5.97 2.88 -5.84
N VAL A 98 4.78 3.48 -5.64
CA VAL A 98 3.57 3.12 -6.39
C VAL A 98 3.76 3.35 -7.89
N ALA A 99 4.33 4.50 -8.30
CA ALA A 99 4.56 4.79 -9.71
C ALA A 99 5.61 3.84 -10.34
N THR A 100 6.63 3.47 -9.57
CA THR A 100 7.64 2.49 -9.99
C THR A 100 7.03 1.10 -10.16
N LEU A 101 6.26 0.63 -9.19
CA LEU A 101 5.58 -0.66 -9.27
C LEU A 101 4.58 -0.69 -10.43
N ASP A 102 3.86 0.41 -10.66
CA ASP A 102 2.94 0.55 -11.80
C ASP A 102 3.67 0.43 -13.14
N ARG A 103 4.87 1.01 -13.24
CA ARG A 103 5.73 0.88 -14.43
C ARG A 103 6.27 -0.54 -14.60
N ILE A 104 6.81 -1.14 -13.56
CA ILE A 104 7.35 -2.51 -13.58
C ILE A 104 6.27 -3.51 -13.98
N SER A 105 5.05 -3.31 -13.46
CA SER A 105 3.92 -4.19 -13.73
C SER A 105 3.17 -3.87 -15.02
N ASN A 106 3.55 -2.82 -15.76
CA ASN A 106 2.83 -2.33 -16.93
C ASN A 106 1.35 -2.02 -16.65
N GLY A 107 1.09 -1.29 -15.56
CA GLY A 107 -0.23 -0.74 -15.26
C GLY A 107 -1.17 -1.67 -14.49
N ARG A 108 -0.63 -2.61 -13.69
CA ARG A 108 -1.44 -3.61 -12.97
C ARG A 108 -1.67 -3.28 -11.49
N VAL A 109 -1.20 -2.13 -11.01
CA VAL A 109 -1.31 -1.76 -9.60
C VAL A 109 -2.75 -1.41 -9.22
N LEU A 110 -3.18 -1.93 -8.07
CA LEU A 110 -4.38 -1.57 -7.33
C LEU A 110 -3.92 -0.98 -5.98
N PHE A 111 -3.94 0.35 -5.84
CA PHE A 111 -3.46 1.00 -4.62
C PHE A 111 -4.55 1.03 -3.55
N GLY A 112 -4.75 -0.10 -2.88
CA GLY A 112 -5.63 -0.21 -1.72
C GLY A 112 -5.01 0.46 -0.49
N ILE A 113 -5.76 1.36 0.13
CA ILE A 113 -5.32 2.19 1.24
C ILE A 113 -6.28 2.05 2.42
N GLY A 114 -5.80 2.36 3.63
CA GLY A 114 -6.70 2.56 4.76
C GLY A 114 -6.04 3.28 5.92
N GLY A 115 -6.89 3.63 6.88
CA GLY A 115 -6.52 4.52 7.98
C GLY A 115 -5.76 3.87 9.13
N GLY A 116 -5.59 2.55 9.12
CA GLY A 116 -5.02 1.80 10.25
C GLY A 116 -5.93 1.77 11.47
N TRP A 117 -5.81 0.71 12.27
CA TRP A 117 -6.58 0.53 13.51
C TRP A 117 -5.73 0.72 14.77
N ASN A 118 -4.42 0.49 14.66
CA ASN A 118 -3.50 0.44 15.79
C ASN A 118 -2.94 1.84 16.08
N ALA A 119 -3.36 2.44 17.20
CA ALA A 119 -2.94 3.80 17.55
C ALA A 119 -1.46 3.85 17.91
N GLU A 120 -0.94 2.85 18.64
CA GLU A 120 0.47 2.78 18.99
C GLU A 120 1.37 2.70 17.76
N GLU A 121 0.99 1.90 16.76
CA GLU A 121 1.79 1.71 15.54
C GLU A 121 1.91 3.03 14.79
N MET A 122 0.78 3.72 14.65
CA MET A 122 0.71 5.02 14.00
C MET A 122 1.48 6.12 14.74
N GLU A 123 1.42 6.12 16.07
CA GLU A 123 2.13 7.07 16.92
C GLU A 123 3.65 6.87 16.84
N ASN A 124 4.14 5.63 16.65
CA ASN A 124 5.56 5.37 16.41
C ASN A 124 6.07 6.01 15.11
N HIS A 125 5.19 6.20 14.12
CA HIS A 125 5.47 6.96 12.89
C HIS A 125 5.22 8.47 13.03
N GLY A 126 4.99 8.96 14.25
CA GLY A 126 4.80 10.38 14.55
C GLY A 126 3.44 10.93 14.15
N THR A 127 2.44 10.09 13.84
CA THR A 127 1.11 10.56 13.47
C THR A 127 0.12 10.42 14.62
N ASP A 128 -0.59 11.52 14.93
CA ASP A 128 -1.70 11.52 15.87
C ASP A 128 -2.88 10.70 15.32
N PHE A 129 -3.21 9.61 16.01
CA PHE A 129 -4.29 8.69 15.66
C PHE A 129 -5.65 9.37 15.45
N LYS A 130 -5.92 10.48 16.16
CA LYS A 130 -7.17 11.24 16.00
C LYS A 130 -7.24 12.00 14.67
N LYS A 131 -6.10 12.27 14.04
CA LYS A 131 -5.99 12.99 12.76
C LYS A 131 -5.85 12.06 11.55
N ARG A 132 -5.76 10.73 11.76
CA ARG A 132 -5.40 9.74 10.74
C ARG A 132 -6.15 9.86 9.42
N TRP A 133 -7.47 10.11 9.45
CA TRP A 133 -8.27 10.23 8.23
C TRP A 133 -7.99 11.52 7.45
N ARG A 134 -7.70 12.62 8.16
CA ARG A 134 -7.29 13.89 7.55
C ARG A 134 -5.90 13.75 6.93
N VAL A 135 -4.97 13.13 7.66
CA VAL A 135 -3.61 12.83 7.18
C VAL A 135 -3.65 11.91 5.96
N LEU A 136 -4.42 10.81 6.01
CA LEU A 136 -4.60 9.89 4.89
C LEU A 136 -5.09 10.62 3.65
N ARG A 137 -6.18 11.38 3.78
CA ARG A 137 -6.76 12.13 2.66
C ARG A 137 -5.73 13.07 2.06
N GLU A 138 -5.01 13.82 2.88
CA GLU A 138 -4.06 14.81 2.42
C GLU A 138 -2.84 14.19 1.73
N ARG A 139 -2.27 13.12 2.30
CA ARG A 139 -1.18 12.36 1.67
C ARG A 139 -1.59 11.79 0.32
N VAL A 140 -2.80 11.22 0.21
CA VAL A 140 -3.32 10.73 -1.07
C VAL A 140 -3.48 11.84 -2.10
N LEU A 141 -3.94 13.03 -1.70
CA LEU A 141 -4.04 14.18 -2.60
C LEU A 141 -2.65 14.64 -3.08
N ALA A 142 -1.67 14.72 -2.18
CA ALA A 142 -0.30 15.05 -2.52
C ALA A 142 0.29 14.03 -3.51
N MET A 143 0.09 12.73 -3.27
CA MET A 143 0.53 11.66 -4.19
C MET A 143 -0.11 11.79 -5.57
N LYS A 144 -1.40 12.17 -5.66
CA LYS A 144 -2.07 12.42 -6.94
C LYS A 144 -1.49 13.61 -7.69
N GLU A 145 -1.13 14.71 -7.03
CA GLU A 145 -0.42 15.82 -7.66
C GLU A 145 0.92 15.35 -8.23
N ILE A 146 1.70 14.59 -7.43
CA ILE A 146 2.99 14.03 -7.84
C ILE A 146 2.87 13.16 -9.10
N TRP A 147 1.83 12.33 -9.20
CA TRP A 147 1.63 11.44 -10.34
C TRP A 147 1.10 12.13 -11.60
N THR A 148 0.37 13.23 -11.46
CA THR A 148 -0.41 13.83 -12.56
C THR A 148 0.20 15.11 -13.13
N LYS A 149 1.10 15.78 -12.39
CA LYS A 149 1.78 17.01 -12.83
C LYS A 149 3.24 16.73 -13.17
N GLU A 150 3.78 17.42 -14.16
CA GLU A 150 5.22 17.34 -14.47
C GLU A 150 6.05 17.94 -13.34
N GLU A 151 5.76 19.19 -13.00
CA GLU A 151 6.22 19.89 -11.79
C GLU A 151 5.07 19.89 -10.78
N ALA A 152 5.16 19.06 -9.75
CA ALA A 152 4.13 18.96 -8.71
C ALA A 152 4.48 19.86 -7.53
N GLU A 153 3.47 20.50 -6.93
CA GLU A 153 3.58 21.22 -5.67
C GLU A 153 2.37 20.90 -4.81
N PHE A 154 2.51 20.97 -3.48
CA PHE A 154 1.41 20.73 -2.57
C PHE A 154 1.59 21.53 -1.27
N HIS A 155 0.56 22.25 -0.85
CA HIS A 155 0.61 23.12 0.33
C HIS A 155 -0.60 22.85 1.24
N GLY A 156 -0.59 21.70 1.90
CA GLY A 156 -1.59 21.30 2.88
C GLY A 156 -1.16 21.56 4.33
N GLU A 157 -1.94 21.02 5.27
CA GLU A 157 -1.70 21.13 6.71
C GLU A 157 -0.66 20.12 7.22
N PHE A 158 -0.65 18.91 6.65
CA PHE A 158 0.20 17.78 7.03
C PHE A 158 1.28 17.47 6.00
N VAL A 159 1.07 17.85 4.74
CA VAL A 159 2.01 17.63 3.63
C VAL A 159 2.28 18.95 2.96
N ARG A 160 3.56 19.28 2.81
CA ARG A 160 3.99 20.51 2.16
C ARG A 160 5.29 20.33 1.41
N PHE A 161 5.31 20.67 0.13
CA PHE A 161 6.51 20.78 -0.69
C PHE A 161 6.30 21.80 -1.81
N ASP A 162 7.35 22.56 -2.12
CA ASP A 162 7.40 23.40 -3.32
C ASP A 162 7.58 22.54 -4.56
N LYS A 163 7.64 23.15 -5.76
CA LYS A 163 7.74 22.42 -7.03
C LYS A 163 8.82 21.34 -7.04
N ILE A 164 8.42 20.11 -7.37
CA ILE A 164 9.29 18.96 -7.55
C ILE A 164 9.05 18.26 -8.88
N TRP A 165 10.12 17.70 -9.44
CA TRP A 165 10.02 16.63 -10.43
C TRP A 165 10.05 15.28 -9.72
N SER A 166 9.09 14.42 -10.05
CA SER A 166 9.10 13.03 -9.63
C SER A 166 8.75 12.14 -10.80
N HIS A 167 9.76 11.41 -11.27
CA HIS A 167 9.66 10.41 -12.33
C HIS A 167 10.07 9.03 -11.82
N PRO A 168 9.52 7.93 -12.36
CA PRO A 168 8.58 7.91 -13.47
C PRO A 168 7.15 8.32 -13.07
N LYS A 169 6.37 8.84 -14.02
CA LYS A 169 4.91 8.94 -13.86
C LYS A 169 4.26 7.55 -14.07
N PRO A 170 3.15 7.24 -13.40
CA PRO A 170 2.43 5.98 -13.64
C PRO A 170 2.04 5.78 -15.12
N VAL A 171 1.97 4.51 -15.52
CA VAL A 171 1.43 4.07 -16.81
C VAL A 171 -0.08 4.30 -16.84
N GLN A 172 -0.77 3.91 -15.76
CA GLN A 172 -2.21 4.09 -15.62
C GLN A 172 -2.57 5.59 -15.59
N LYS A 173 -3.63 5.97 -16.31
CA LYS A 173 -4.14 7.35 -16.38
C LYS A 173 -5.52 7.46 -15.72
N PRO A 174 -5.78 8.52 -14.92
CA PRO A 174 -4.85 9.59 -14.55
C PRO A 174 -3.73 9.14 -13.59
N HIS A 175 -3.97 8.11 -12.79
CA HIS A 175 -3.03 7.49 -11.86
C HIS A 175 -3.52 6.05 -11.56
N PRO A 176 -2.76 5.19 -10.85
CA PRO A 176 -3.25 3.88 -10.42
C PRO A 176 -4.52 4.01 -9.58
N PRO A 177 -5.51 3.09 -9.70
CA PRO A 177 -6.72 3.13 -8.90
C PRO A 177 -6.40 3.20 -7.40
N VAL A 178 -6.97 4.20 -6.71
CA VAL A 178 -6.87 4.34 -5.26
C VAL A 178 -8.16 3.80 -4.65
N ILE A 179 -8.05 2.72 -3.87
CA ILE A 179 -9.20 1.98 -3.34
C ILE A 179 -9.19 2.12 -1.82
N MET A 180 -10.26 2.68 -1.25
CA MET A 180 -10.37 2.88 0.20
C MET A 180 -10.93 1.62 0.86
N GLY A 181 -10.16 1.01 1.75
CA GLY A 181 -10.64 -0.01 2.69
C GLY A 181 -11.43 0.62 3.83
N GLY A 182 -12.50 -0.05 4.25
CA GLY A 182 -13.40 0.34 5.35
C GLY A 182 -13.46 -0.70 6.44
#